data_AF-A0A9X2ZRS4-F1
#
_entry.id   AF-A0A9X2ZRS4-F1
#
_cell.length_a   1.000
_cell.length_b   1.000
_cell.length_c   1.000
_cell.angle_alpha   90.00
_cell.angle_beta   90.00
_cell.angle_gamma   90.00
#
_symmetry.space_group_name_H-M   'P 1'
#
loop_
_entity.id
_entity.type
_entity.pdbx_description
1 polymer ?
#
loop_
_entity_poly.entity_id
_entity_poly.type
_entity_poly.pdbx_seq_one_letter_code
_entity_poly.pdbx_strand_id
1 'polypeptide(L)'
;MIEEFIRKTNTTEFYQDSDLKLESYSYKTSANTLQLFFSINQTSYDIPIEYEEWKLTCLKTEQFDGFFSDLLLPYVKIKILDSHPLLLKYHENQLECLVKGKPKNLNLFVGDISNGLEKKTGNWIKISEVFWNNEENFKLYPKRHIKIPKSLQNLFTEVCKEHDLEFDVTNELIGDNKGYAHKPKTKILIFGNEDISDNDFSLNQPFIIAEEFIAKRVK
;
A
#
# COMPACT_ATOMS: atom_id res chain seq x y z
N MET A 1 -4.41 9.61 20.67
CA MET A 1 -4.22 10.90 19.95
C MET A 1 -4.57 10.78 18.46
N ILE A 2 -3.99 9.84 17.70
CA ILE A 2 -4.47 9.54 16.33
C ILE A 2 -5.94 9.08 16.28
N GLU A 3 -6.40 8.38 17.32
CA GLU A 3 -7.77 7.87 17.47
C GLU A 3 -8.85 8.96 17.38
N GLU A 4 -8.57 10.17 17.83
CA GLU A 4 -9.54 11.27 17.77
C GLU A 4 -9.79 11.72 16.32
N PHE A 5 -8.71 11.84 15.54
CA PHE A 5 -8.78 12.18 14.13
C PHE A 5 -9.44 11.07 13.30
N ILE A 6 -9.11 9.81 13.61
CA ILE A 6 -9.80 8.64 13.04
C ILE A 6 -11.29 8.68 13.37
N ARG A 7 -11.65 8.85 14.65
CA ARG A 7 -13.05 8.91 15.06
C ARG A 7 -13.80 10.02 14.32
N LYS A 8 -13.22 11.23 14.22
CA LYS A 8 -13.83 12.36 13.49
C LYS A 8 -14.16 11.98 12.05
N THR A 9 -13.18 11.45 11.30
CA THR A 9 -13.36 11.08 9.88
C THR A 9 -14.30 9.88 9.65
N ASN A 10 -14.65 9.14 10.71
CA ASN A 10 -15.56 8.00 10.63
C ASN A 10 -16.97 8.32 11.17
N THR A 11 -17.26 9.58 11.53
CA THR A 11 -18.59 10.00 11.98
C THR A 11 -19.55 10.19 10.80
N THR A 12 -20.84 10.00 11.05
CA THR A 12 -21.88 10.25 10.04
C THR A 12 -21.92 11.73 9.65
N GLU A 13 -21.69 12.63 10.60
CA GLU A 13 -21.64 14.08 10.38
C GLU A 13 -20.49 14.46 9.45
N PHE A 14 -19.29 13.89 9.67
CA PHE A 14 -18.17 14.10 8.76
C PHE A 14 -18.50 13.57 7.36
N TYR A 15 -19.08 12.37 7.28
CA TYR A 15 -19.48 11.76 6.02
C TYR A 15 -20.51 12.60 5.25
N GLN A 16 -21.46 13.26 5.92
CA GLN A 16 -22.52 13.99 5.23
C GLN A 16 -22.14 15.44 4.92
N ASP A 17 -21.37 16.05 5.80
CA ASP A 17 -21.26 17.50 5.85
C ASP A 17 -19.82 18.02 5.76
N SER A 18 -18.81 17.18 5.56
CA SER A 18 -17.40 17.61 5.62
C SER A 18 -16.50 17.01 4.54
N ASP A 19 -15.48 17.78 4.15
CA ASP A 19 -14.37 17.33 3.30
C ASP A 19 -13.06 17.34 4.08
N LEU A 20 -12.20 16.35 3.80
CA LEU A 20 -10.81 16.31 4.27
C LEU A 20 -9.88 16.76 3.13
N LYS A 21 -9.25 17.92 3.33
CA LYS A 21 -8.32 18.50 2.37
C LYS A 21 -6.89 18.45 2.89
N LEU A 22 -5.96 17.96 2.08
CA LEU A 22 -4.54 18.06 2.33
C LEU A 22 -4.07 19.47 1.96
N GLU A 23 -3.57 20.22 2.94
CA GLU A 23 -3.06 21.58 2.73
C GLU A 23 -1.58 21.58 2.37
N SER A 24 -0.80 20.71 3.03
CA SER A 24 0.63 20.55 2.75
C SER A 24 1.19 19.28 3.38
N TYR A 25 2.35 18.86 2.91
CA TYR A 25 3.14 17.84 3.57
C TYR A 25 4.63 18.17 3.52
N SER A 26 5.39 17.57 4.43
CA SER A 26 6.84 17.62 4.44
C SER A 26 7.41 16.28 4.87
N TYR A 27 8.50 15.86 4.22
CA TYR A 27 9.19 14.61 4.56
C TYR A 27 10.64 14.89 4.97
N LYS A 28 10.99 14.53 6.19
CA LYS A 28 12.35 14.64 6.73
C LYS A 28 13.05 13.29 6.63
N THR A 29 13.86 13.13 5.59
CA THR A 29 14.62 11.90 5.28
C THR A 29 15.54 11.46 6.43
N SER A 30 16.22 12.39 7.09
CA SER A 30 17.16 12.06 8.19
C SER A 30 16.49 11.44 9.42
N ALA A 31 15.17 11.62 9.58
CA ALA A 31 14.41 11.09 10.70
C ALA A 31 13.28 10.15 10.24
N ASN A 32 13.20 9.82 8.94
CA ASN A 32 12.07 9.11 8.33
C ASN A 32 10.72 9.60 8.86
N THR A 33 10.53 10.91 8.91
CA THR A 33 9.36 11.54 9.52
C THR A 33 8.56 12.27 8.46
N LEU A 34 7.31 11.85 8.26
CA LEU A 34 6.35 12.51 7.40
C LEU A 34 5.40 13.36 8.25
N GLN A 35 5.20 14.60 7.86
CA GLN A 35 4.19 15.49 8.47
C GLN A 35 3.22 15.92 7.39
N LEU A 36 1.93 15.78 7.65
CA LEU A 36 0.84 16.24 6.80
C LEU A 36 -0.04 17.20 7.59
N PHE A 37 -0.52 18.22 6.91
CA PHE A 37 -1.48 19.18 7.46
C PHE A 37 -2.78 19.07 6.67
N PHE A 38 -3.85 18.80 7.38
CA PHE A 38 -5.18 18.69 6.81
C PHE A 38 -6.08 19.80 7.32
N SER A 39 -6.98 20.28 6.47
CA SER A 39 -8.15 21.03 6.89
C SER A 39 -9.40 20.16 6.77
N ILE A 40 -10.30 20.28 7.75
CA ILE A 40 -11.66 19.77 7.65
C ILE A 40 -12.56 20.98 7.46
N ASN A 41 -13.25 21.03 6.34
CA ASN A 41 -14.19 22.09 6.00
C ASN A 41 -15.59 21.51 5.95
N GLN A 42 -16.54 22.11 6.67
CA GLN A 42 -17.94 21.77 6.48
C GLN A 42 -18.46 22.31 5.14
N THR A 43 -19.17 21.48 4.40
CA THR A 43 -19.76 21.78 3.08
C THR A 43 -21.26 22.07 3.15
N SER A 44 -21.90 21.81 4.29
CA SER A 44 -23.34 22.04 4.50
C SER A 44 -23.68 23.53 4.62
N TYR A 45 -24.73 23.97 3.92
CA TYR A 45 -25.20 25.36 3.93
C TYR A 45 -25.98 25.73 5.21
N ASP A 46 -26.45 24.73 5.96
CA ASP A 46 -27.39 24.92 7.08
C ASP A 46 -26.71 24.94 8.47
N ILE A 47 -25.41 24.69 8.53
CA ILE A 47 -24.63 24.58 9.78
C ILE A 47 -23.46 25.60 9.74
N PRO A 48 -23.16 26.31 10.85
CA PRO A 48 -22.00 27.22 10.88
C PRO A 48 -20.71 26.48 10.55
N ILE A 49 -19.95 26.99 9.56
CA ILE A 49 -18.69 26.39 9.08
C ILE A 49 -17.71 26.23 10.24
N GLU A 50 -17.55 25.01 10.76
CA GLU A 50 -16.43 24.68 11.63
C GLU A 50 -15.20 24.35 10.76
N TYR A 51 -14.20 25.23 10.85
CA TYR A 51 -12.89 25.01 10.24
C TYR A 51 -11.97 24.37 11.27
N GLU A 52 -11.50 23.16 10.99
CA GLU A 52 -10.51 22.48 11.83
C GLU A 52 -9.21 22.28 11.05
N GLU A 53 -8.07 22.44 11.72
CA GLU A 53 -6.78 22.03 11.17
C GLU A 53 -6.18 20.90 11.99
N TRP A 54 -5.67 19.89 11.29
CA TRP A 54 -5.07 18.70 11.87
C TRP A 54 -3.67 18.49 11.35
N LYS A 55 -2.72 18.33 12.27
CA LYS A 55 -1.36 17.89 11.95
C LYS A 55 -1.24 16.39 12.21
N LEU A 56 -0.97 15.63 11.15
CA LEU A 56 -0.58 14.22 11.22
C LEU A 56 0.94 14.10 11.14
N THR A 57 1.54 13.44 12.13
CA THR A 57 2.98 13.12 12.17
C THR A 57 3.14 11.60 12.14
N CYS A 58 3.88 11.11 11.16
CA CYS A 58 4.18 9.69 10.99
C CYS A 58 5.68 9.48 11.23
N LEU A 59 6.04 8.63 12.19
CA LEU A 59 7.42 8.36 12.56
C LEU A 59 7.88 7.02 11.98
N LYS A 60 9.14 6.96 11.55
CA LYS A 60 9.71 5.81 10.83
C LYS A 60 8.82 5.42 9.65
N THR A 61 8.54 6.42 8.83
CA THR A 61 7.76 6.30 7.61
C THR A 61 8.57 5.53 6.58
N GLU A 62 7.94 4.52 6.00
CA GLU A 62 8.53 3.63 5.01
C GLU A 62 8.11 3.96 3.59
N GLN A 63 6.84 4.30 3.44
CA GLN A 63 6.21 4.57 2.17
C GLN A 63 4.97 5.41 2.40
N PHE A 64 4.66 6.30 1.47
CA PHE A 64 3.37 6.97 1.39
C PHE A 64 3.08 7.24 -0.08
N ASP A 65 1.81 7.16 -0.46
CA ASP A 65 1.38 7.35 -1.86
C ASP A 65 -0.09 7.80 -1.91
N GLY A 66 -0.54 8.29 -3.06
CA GLY A 66 -1.93 8.68 -3.33
C GLY A 66 -2.31 10.10 -2.88
N PHE A 67 -1.36 10.91 -2.42
CA PHE A 67 -1.58 12.30 -2.00
C PHE A 67 -1.32 13.30 -3.14
N PHE A 68 -1.86 13.03 -4.33
CA PHE A 68 -1.63 13.83 -5.55
C PHE A 68 -2.62 14.99 -5.74
N SER A 69 -3.74 14.96 -5.03
CA SER A 69 -4.79 15.97 -5.06
C SER A 69 -4.96 16.57 -3.67
N ASP A 70 -5.24 17.87 -3.62
CA ASP A 70 -5.52 18.57 -2.38
C ASP A 70 -6.81 18.04 -1.74
N LEU A 71 -7.82 17.73 -2.57
CA LEU A 71 -9.02 17.03 -2.13
C LEU A 71 -8.77 15.52 -2.23
N LEU A 72 -8.87 14.85 -1.09
CA LEU A 72 -8.86 13.39 -1.04
C LEU A 72 -10.21 12.84 -1.55
N LEU A 73 -10.34 11.51 -1.60
CA LEU A 73 -11.58 10.84 -1.98
C LEU A 73 -12.80 11.43 -1.23
N PRO A 74 -13.97 11.57 -1.87
CA PRO A 74 -15.15 11.98 -1.13
C PRO A 74 -15.42 10.98 0.00
N TYR A 75 -15.74 11.53 1.17
CA TYR A 75 -16.09 10.76 2.37
C TYR A 75 -14.96 9.85 2.90
N VAL A 76 -13.76 10.41 3.04
CA VAL A 76 -12.60 9.67 3.56
C VAL A 76 -12.87 9.10 4.95
N LYS A 77 -12.74 7.78 5.09
CA LYS A 77 -12.65 7.06 6.37
C LYS A 77 -11.21 6.66 6.60
N ILE A 78 -10.59 7.24 7.63
CA ILE A 78 -9.22 6.92 7.99
C ILE A 78 -9.21 5.67 8.89
N LYS A 79 -8.30 4.73 8.63
CA LYS A 79 -8.15 3.50 9.43
C LYS A 79 -6.68 3.11 9.56
N ILE A 80 -6.31 2.56 10.71
CA ILE A 80 -5.00 1.92 10.90
C ILE A 80 -5.20 0.41 10.76
N LEU A 81 -4.39 -0.23 9.93
CA LEU A 81 -4.35 -1.67 9.76
C LEU A 81 -2.94 -2.19 10.08
N ASP A 82 -2.88 -3.29 10.81
CA ASP A 82 -1.65 -4.06 11.08
C ASP A 82 -1.51 -5.28 10.17
N SER A 83 -2.58 -5.65 9.45
CA SER A 83 -2.59 -6.65 8.39
C SER A 83 -3.13 -6.04 7.10
N HIS A 84 -2.31 -6.03 6.05
CA HIS A 84 -2.67 -5.49 4.74
C HIS A 84 -1.70 -6.02 3.67
N PRO A 85 -2.12 -6.21 2.39
CA PRO A 85 -1.22 -6.70 1.34
C PRO A 85 0.09 -5.89 1.19
N LEU A 86 0.03 -4.56 1.32
CA LEU A 86 1.23 -3.71 1.28
C LEU A 86 2.21 -3.95 2.45
N LEU A 87 1.77 -4.57 3.55
CA LEU A 87 2.60 -4.88 4.70
C LEU A 87 3.32 -6.23 4.58
N LEU A 88 2.93 -7.09 3.62
CA LEU A 88 3.50 -8.43 3.45
C LEU A 88 5.03 -8.40 3.31
N LYS A 89 5.56 -7.43 2.55
CA LYS A 89 7.02 -7.26 2.38
C LYS A 89 7.75 -6.98 3.69
N TYR A 90 7.08 -6.42 4.70
CA TYR A 90 7.68 -6.10 5.99
C TYR A 90 7.49 -7.23 7.01
N HIS A 91 6.31 -7.84 7.03
CA HIS A 91 5.90 -8.77 8.08
C HIS A 91 6.19 -10.24 7.76
N GLU A 92 6.12 -10.63 6.48
CA GLU A 92 6.33 -12.03 6.09
C GLU A 92 7.80 -12.34 5.80
N ASN A 93 8.14 -13.63 5.79
CA ASN A 93 9.39 -14.08 5.21
C ASN A 93 9.41 -13.75 3.71
N GLN A 94 10.59 -13.42 3.20
CA GLN A 94 10.80 -13.09 1.80
C GLN A 94 11.50 -14.25 1.11
N LEU A 95 10.91 -14.75 0.03
CA LEU A 95 11.52 -15.80 -0.79
C LEU A 95 12.37 -15.15 -1.88
N GLU A 96 13.60 -15.63 -2.05
CA GLU A 96 14.40 -15.35 -3.23
C GLU A 96 14.24 -16.51 -4.20
N CYS A 97 13.67 -16.24 -5.37
CA CYS A 97 13.25 -17.26 -6.32
C CYS A 97 13.97 -17.08 -7.65
N LEU A 98 14.11 -18.18 -8.38
CA LEU A 98 14.66 -18.24 -9.73
C LEU A 98 13.59 -18.76 -10.69
N VAL A 99 13.21 -17.93 -11.65
CA VAL A 99 12.34 -18.31 -12.78
C VAL A 99 13.22 -18.62 -13.98
N LYS A 100 13.09 -19.81 -14.58
CA LYS A 100 13.86 -20.20 -15.77
C LYS A 100 12.94 -20.55 -16.93
N GLY A 101 13.43 -20.27 -18.13
CA GLY A 101 12.71 -20.47 -19.38
C GLY A 101 12.09 -19.18 -19.93
N LYS A 102 11.34 -19.34 -21.02
CA LYS A 102 10.62 -18.27 -21.69
C LYS A 102 9.20 -18.75 -21.99
N PRO A 103 8.16 -18.02 -21.56
CA PRO A 103 6.79 -18.42 -21.83
C PRO A 103 6.55 -18.34 -23.34
N LYS A 104 5.77 -19.28 -23.88
CA LYS A 104 5.37 -19.26 -25.30
C LYS A 104 4.60 -17.99 -25.64
N ASN A 105 3.78 -17.51 -24.71
CA ASN A 105 3.04 -16.26 -24.81
C ASN A 105 3.29 -15.41 -23.55
N LEU A 106 4.14 -14.39 -23.69
CA LEU A 106 4.49 -13.51 -22.58
C LEU A 106 3.30 -12.73 -22.04
N ASN A 107 2.41 -12.26 -22.92
CA ASN A 107 1.26 -11.46 -22.51
C ASN A 107 0.28 -12.29 -21.68
N LEU A 108 0.07 -13.55 -22.06
CA LEU A 108 -0.77 -14.46 -21.27
C LEU A 108 -0.13 -14.76 -19.91
N PHE A 109 1.16 -15.07 -19.86
CA PHE A 109 1.89 -15.30 -18.60
C PHE A 109 1.80 -14.09 -17.67
N VAL A 110 2.06 -12.88 -18.19
CA VAL A 110 1.95 -11.63 -17.43
C VAL A 110 0.51 -11.39 -16.96
N GLY A 111 -0.48 -11.65 -17.82
CA GLY A 111 -1.89 -11.54 -17.47
C GLY A 111 -2.29 -12.49 -16.34
N ASP A 112 -1.87 -13.75 -16.38
CA ASP A 112 -2.22 -14.76 -15.37
C ASP A 112 -1.60 -14.44 -14.01
N ILE A 113 -0.33 -14.00 -13.98
CA ILE A 113 0.30 -13.50 -12.74
C ILE A 113 -0.45 -12.26 -12.23
N SER A 114 -0.77 -11.30 -13.10
CA SER A 114 -1.46 -10.07 -12.72
C SER A 114 -2.83 -10.37 -12.10
N ASN A 115 -3.62 -11.23 -12.75
CA ASN A 115 -4.93 -11.65 -12.26
C ASN A 115 -4.84 -12.40 -10.93
N GLY A 116 -3.83 -13.27 -10.79
CA GLY A 116 -3.61 -13.99 -9.55
C GLY A 116 -3.17 -13.09 -8.38
N LEU A 117 -2.34 -12.08 -8.66
CA LEU A 117 -1.98 -11.05 -7.69
C LEU A 117 -3.20 -10.22 -7.30
N GLU A 118 -4.02 -9.80 -8.26
CA GLU A 118 -5.26 -9.06 -8.00
C GLU A 118 -6.20 -9.85 -7.08
N LYS A 119 -6.43 -11.13 -7.36
CA LYS A 119 -7.26 -11.99 -6.51
C LYS A 119 -6.73 -12.15 -5.08
N LYS A 120 -5.41 -12.17 -4.89
CA LYS A 120 -4.78 -12.39 -3.57
C LYS A 120 -4.51 -11.12 -2.79
N THR A 121 -4.32 -10.01 -3.47
CA THR A 121 -3.82 -8.76 -2.88
C THR A 121 -4.70 -7.56 -3.21
N GLY A 122 -5.82 -7.77 -3.89
CA GLY A 122 -6.74 -6.72 -4.35
C GLY A 122 -6.01 -5.61 -5.10
N ASN A 123 -5.15 -5.96 -6.05
CA ASN A 123 -4.40 -5.01 -6.88
C ASN A 123 -3.41 -4.09 -6.12
N TRP A 124 -3.17 -4.33 -4.82
CA TRP A 124 -2.20 -3.58 -4.04
C TRP A 124 -0.75 -3.94 -4.37
N ILE A 125 -0.47 -5.16 -4.81
CA ILE A 125 0.85 -5.58 -5.30
C ILE A 125 0.74 -5.83 -6.80
N LYS A 126 1.41 -5.00 -7.59
CA LYS A 126 1.37 -5.08 -9.06
C LYS A 126 2.47 -5.98 -9.60
N ILE A 127 2.25 -6.59 -10.75
CA ILE A 127 3.25 -7.45 -11.40
C ILE A 127 4.57 -6.71 -11.66
N SER A 128 4.51 -5.42 -11.97
CA SER A 128 5.69 -4.56 -12.21
C SER A 128 6.60 -4.43 -10.99
N GLU A 129 6.09 -4.68 -9.78
CA GLU A 129 6.89 -4.69 -8.55
C GLU A 129 7.71 -5.98 -8.42
N VAL A 130 7.26 -7.07 -9.05
CA VAL A 130 7.92 -8.38 -8.99
C VAL A 130 8.83 -8.60 -10.19
N PHE A 131 8.31 -8.31 -11.38
CA PHE A 131 9.05 -8.37 -12.63
C PHE A 131 9.18 -6.95 -13.18
N TRP A 132 10.38 -6.39 -13.04
CA TRP A 132 10.72 -5.13 -13.70
C TRP A 132 10.90 -5.38 -15.20
N ASN A 133 10.45 -4.48 -16.07
CA ASN A 133 10.73 -4.51 -17.52
C ASN A 133 10.52 -5.90 -18.20
N ASN A 134 9.30 -6.43 -18.10
CA ASN A 134 8.96 -7.80 -18.50
C ASN A 134 9.39 -8.16 -19.92
N GLU A 135 9.16 -7.26 -20.89
CA GLU A 135 9.37 -7.60 -22.28
C GLU A 135 10.85 -7.81 -22.61
N GLU A 136 11.71 -6.89 -22.22
CA GLU A 136 13.16 -7.03 -22.42
C GLU A 136 13.73 -8.16 -21.55
N ASN A 137 13.29 -8.28 -20.29
CA ASN A 137 13.80 -9.31 -19.40
C ASN A 137 13.45 -10.73 -19.86
N PHE A 138 12.26 -10.93 -20.44
CA PHE A 138 11.89 -12.23 -20.97
C PHE A 138 12.53 -12.55 -22.32
N LYS A 139 12.80 -11.53 -23.14
CA LYS A 139 13.52 -11.67 -24.41
C LYS A 139 15.02 -11.95 -24.22
N LEU A 140 15.70 -11.22 -23.35
CA LEU A 140 17.16 -11.22 -23.24
C LEU A 140 17.70 -12.31 -22.32
N TYR A 141 17.05 -12.55 -21.18
CA TYR A 141 17.60 -13.42 -20.15
C TYR A 141 16.85 -14.74 -20.08
N PRO A 142 17.55 -15.90 -19.98
CA PRO A 142 16.90 -17.21 -19.82
C PRO A 142 16.51 -17.51 -18.36
N LYS A 143 17.01 -16.72 -17.42
CA LYS A 143 16.83 -16.90 -15.97
C LYS A 143 16.61 -15.55 -15.30
N ARG A 144 15.73 -15.49 -14.30
CA ARG A 144 15.33 -14.25 -13.62
C ARG A 144 15.23 -14.49 -12.12
N HIS A 145 15.90 -13.66 -11.34
CA HIS A 145 15.75 -13.66 -9.90
C HIS A 145 14.62 -12.71 -9.53
N ILE A 146 13.67 -13.19 -8.73
CA ILE A 146 12.60 -12.37 -8.15
C ILE A 146 12.58 -12.54 -6.65
N LYS A 147 11.99 -11.56 -5.96
CA LYS A 147 11.73 -11.65 -4.53
C LYS A 147 10.25 -11.45 -4.27
N ILE A 148 9.65 -12.37 -3.52
CA ILE A 148 8.21 -12.34 -3.23
C ILE A 148 7.95 -12.64 -1.75
N PRO A 149 6.88 -12.10 -1.15
CA PRO A 149 6.36 -12.59 0.11
C PRO A 149 6.00 -14.08 0.05
N LYS A 150 6.22 -14.80 1.15
CA LYS A 150 6.02 -16.25 1.23
C LYS A 150 4.59 -16.67 0.88
N SER A 151 3.58 -15.91 1.28
CA SER A 151 2.16 -16.18 0.96
C SER A 151 1.85 -16.22 -0.54
N LEU A 152 2.69 -15.61 -1.37
CA LEU A 152 2.53 -15.59 -2.83
C LEU A 152 3.21 -16.78 -3.53
N GLN A 153 3.99 -17.61 -2.84
CA GLN A 153 4.73 -18.72 -3.44
C GLN A 153 3.88 -19.61 -4.36
N ASN A 154 2.73 -20.07 -3.88
CA ASN A 154 1.87 -20.99 -4.63
C ASN A 154 1.38 -20.37 -5.93
N LEU A 155 1.05 -19.08 -5.92
CA LEU A 155 0.61 -18.36 -7.11
C LEU A 155 1.68 -18.40 -8.21
N PHE A 156 2.92 -18.04 -7.87
CA PHE A 156 4.02 -18.05 -8.84
C PHE A 156 4.37 -19.46 -9.31
N THR A 157 4.32 -20.44 -8.41
CA THR A 157 4.59 -21.85 -8.73
C THR A 157 3.58 -22.40 -9.73
N GLU A 158 2.29 -22.17 -9.50
CA GLU A 158 1.20 -22.66 -10.36
C GLU A 158 1.26 -22.02 -11.74
N VAL A 159 1.34 -20.68 -11.81
CA VAL A 159 1.37 -19.97 -13.09
C VAL A 159 2.65 -20.27 -13.87
N CYS A 160 3.82 -20.38 -13.22
CA CYS A 160 5.03 -20.79 -13.93
C CYS A 160 4.87 -22.19 -14.54
N LYS A 161 4.29 -23.14 -13.80
CA LYS A 161 4.06 -24.50 -14.28
C LYS A 161 3.09 -24.54 -15.48
N GLU A 162 2.01 -23.77 -15.45
CA GLU A 162 1.05 -23.67 -16.56
C GLU A 162 1.68 -23.14 -17.85
N HIS A 163 2.74 -22.35 -17.73
CA HIS A 163 3.46 -21.72 -18.84
C HIS A 163 4.76 -22.43 -19.22
N ASP A 164 4.94 -23.69 -18.80
CA ASP A 164 6.15 -24.50 -19.05
C ASP A 164 7.44 -23.83 -18.54
N LEU A 165 7.38 -23.10 -17.41
CA LEU A 165 8.51 -22.45 -16.75
C LEU A 165 8.93 -23.19 -15.48
N GLU A 166 10.23 -23.19 -15.19
CA GLU A 166 10.75 -23.66 -13.90
C GLU A 166 10.71 -22.53 -12.88
N PHE A 167 10.25 -22.83 -11.66
CA PHE A 167 10.24 -21.92 -10.52
C PHE A 167 10.93 -22.59 -9.32
N ASP A 168 12.08 -22.06 -8.92
CA ASP A 168 12.85 -22.56 -7.79
C ASP A 168 12.91 -21.52 -6.67
N VAL A 169 12.66 -21.95 -5.43
CA VAL A 169 12.99 -21.14 -4.25
C VAL A 169 14.47 -21.39 -3.93
N THR A 170 15.29 -20.36 -4.08
CA THR A 170 16.74 -20.44 -3.86
C THR A 170 17.14 -20.11 -2.43
N ASN A 171 16.35 -19.28 -1.74
CA ASN A 171 16.61 -18.86 -0.37
C ASN A 171 15.32 -18.35 0.31
N GLU A 172 15.29 -18.37 1.63
CA GLU A 172 14.23 -17.76 2.46
C GLU A 172 14.86 -16.80 3.47
N LEU A 173 14.55 -15.51 3.35
CA LEU A 173 15.00 -14.46 4.25
C LEU A 173 14.00 -14.27 5.38
N ILE A 174 14.47 -14.44 6.62
CA ILE A 174 13.66 -14.40 7.85
C ILE A 174 14.23 -13.36 8.80
N GLY A 175 13.35 -12.60 9.45
CA GLY A 175 13.76 -11.64 10.48
C GLY A 175 14.77 -10.63 9.92
N ASP A 176 15.83 -10.37 10.70
CA ASP A 176 16.91 -9.45 10.36
C ASP A 176 17.63 -9.77 9.03
N ASN A 177 17.58 -11.02 8.55
CA ASN A 177 18.17 -11.39 7.25
C ASN A 177 17.47 -10.70 6.06
N LYS A 178 16.27 -10.13 6.28
CA LYS A 178 15.59 -9.28 5.28
C LYS A 178 16.19 -7.88 5.18
N GLY A 179 17.13 -7.51 6.04
CA GLY A 179 17.76 -6.19 6.07
C GLY A 179 16.71 -5.08 6.25
N TYR A 180 16.71 -4.09 5.33
CA TYR A 180 15.76 -2.98 5.36
C TYR A 180 14.29 -3.43 5.37
N ALA A 181 13.96 -4.59 4.79
CA ALA A 181 12.59 -5.09 4.77
C ALA A 181 12.15 -5.74 6.09
N HIS A 182 13.02 -5.90 7.10
CA HIS A 182 12.59 -6.37 8.43
C HIS A 182 12.04 -5.21 9.28
N LYS A 183 10.73 -4.96 9.16
CA LYS A 183 10.07 -3.91 9.93
C LYS A 183 8.75 -4.42 10.54
N PRO A 184 8.81 -5.32 11.53
CA PRO A 184 7.63 -6.02 12.04
C PRO A 184 6.63 -5.11 12.76
N LYS A 185 7.02 -3.86 13.09
CA LYS A 185 6.18 -2.88 13.77
C LYS A 185 5.43 -1.95 12.82
N THR A 186 5.70 -2.01 11.52
CA THR A 186 5.04 -1.13 10.56
C THR A 186 3.56 -1.45 10.48
N LYS A 187 2.78 -0.40 10.33
CA LYS A 187 1.33 -0.42 10.13
C LYS A 187 1.02 0.46 8.94
N ILE A 188 -0.18 0.33 8.40
CA ILE A 188 -0.66 1.21 7.34
C ILE A 188 -1.80 2.08 7.88
N LEU A 189 -1.71 3.39 7.64
CA LEU A 189 -2.81 4.33 7.77
C LEU A 189 -3.40 4.52 6.38
N ILE A 190 -4.61 4.04 6.16
CA ILE A 190 -5.31 4.13 4.88
C ILE A 190 -6.36 5.24 4.94
N PHE A 191 -6.47 6.00 3.85
CA PHE A 191 -7.45 7.05 3.62
C PHE A 191 -8.45 6.51 2.60
N GLY A 192 -9.28 5.58 3.03
CA GLY A 192 -10.20 4.83 2.17
C GLY A 192 -11.63 5.35 2.23
N ASN A 193 -12.53 4.59 1.63
CA ASN A 193 -13.97 4.70 1.84
C ASN A 193 -14.57 3.31 1.61
N GLU A 194 -14.81 2.56 2.70
CA GLU A 194 -15.34 1.19 2.66
C GLU A 194 -16.78 1.12 2.09
N ASP A 195 -17.47 2.25 1.90
CA ASP A 195 -18.78 2.27 1.20
C ASP A 195 -18.62 2.22 -0.33
N ILE A 196 -17.42 2.55 -0.84
CA ILE A 196 -17.07 2.52 -2.27
C ILE A 196 -16.21 1.31 -2.59
N SER A 197 -15.17 1.07 -1.77
CA SER A 197 -14.24 -0.04 -1.94
C SER A 197 -13.66 -0.45 -0.61
N ASP A 198 -13.67 -1.75 -0.36
CA ASP A 198 -12.99 -2.32 0.78
C ASP A 198 -11.50 -1.96 0.78
N ASN A 199 -10.90 -1.87 1.97
CA ASN A 199 -9.51 -1.47 2.13
C ASN A 199 -8.51 -2.50 1.56
N ASP A 200 -8.95 -3.74 1.37
CA ASP A 200 -8.17 -4.82 0.75
C ASP A 200 -8.24 -4.83 -0.78
N PHE A 201 -9.00 -3.93 -1.42
CA PHE A 201 -9.00 -3.71 -2.87
C PHE A 201 -8.55 -2.29 -3.24
N SER A 202 -7.54 -2.18 -4.09
CA SER A 202 -6.92 -0.91 -4.46
C SER A 202 -7.63 -0.23 -5.63
N LEU A 203 -8.23 0.91 -5.32
CA LEU A 203 -8.64 1.94 -6.27
C LEU A 203 -7.71 3.16 -6.22
N ASN A 204 -6.46 2.95 -5.79
CA ASN A 204 -5.46 3.98 -5.53
C ASN A 204 -5.82 4.89 -4.34
N GLN A 205 -6.42 4.33 -3.29
CA GLN A 205 -6.66 5.05 -2.04
C GLN A 205 -5.33 5.54 -1.45
N PRO A 206 -5.26 6.79 -0.96
CA PRO A 206 -4.05 7.28 -0.30
C PRO A 206 -3.71 6.45 0.94
N PHE A 207 -2.42 6.26 1.18
CA PHE A 207 -1.95 5.50 2.34
C PHE A 207 -0.58 5.94 2.83
N ILE A 208 -0.29 5.63 4.10
CA ILE A 208 1.02 5.84 4.73
C ILE A 208 1.40 4.58 5.48
N ILE A 209 2.59 4.05 5.24
CA ILE A 209 3.21 2.96 6.00
C ILE A 209 4.23 3.55 6.97
N ALA A 210 4.03 3.36 8.26
CA ALA A 210 4.92 3.86 9.32
C ALA A 210 4.80 2.99 10.58
N GLU A 211 5.70 3.15 11.55
CA GLU A 211 5.56 2.46 12.84
C GLU A 211 4.59 3.19 13.79
N GLU A 212 4.55 4.52 13.72
CA GLU A 212 3.75 5.34 14.65
C GLU A 212 3.04 6.48 13.93
N PHE A 213 1.79 6.72 14.33
CA PHE A 213 0.94 7.80 13.83
C PHE A 213 0.46 8.66 14.99
N ILE A 214 0.66 9.97 14.89
CA ILE A 214 0.24 10.96 15.90
C ILE A 214 -0.53 12.05 15.18
N ALA A 215 -1.80 12.26 15.54
CA ALA A 215 -2.56 13.41 15.09
C ALA A 215 -2.77 14.40 16.24
N LYS A 216 -2.76 15.69 15.90
CA LYS A 216 -3.07 16.79 16.80
C LYS A 216 -3.89 17.85 16.06
N ARG A 217 -5.03 18.27 16.65
CA ARG A 217 -5.74 19.47 16.21
C ARG A 217 -4.91 20.71 16.53
N VAL A 218 -4.67 21.54 15.52
CA VAL A 218 -3.87 22.76 15.63
C VAL A 218 -4.71 24.03 15.52
N LYS A 219 -5.94 23.93 15.00
CA LYS A 219 -6.96 24.98 14.99
C LYS A 219 -8.36 24.38 15.04
#